data_AF-A0A967Z6I1-F1
#
_entry.id   AF-A0A967Z6I1-F1
#
_cell.length_a   1.000
_cell.length_b   1.000
_cell.length_c   1.000
_cell.angle_alpha   90.00
_cell.angle_beta   90.00
_cell.angle_gamma   90.00
#
_symmetry.space_group_name_H-M   'P 1'
#
loop_
_entity.id
_entity.type
_entity.pdbx_description
1 polymer ?
#
loop_
_entity_poly.entity_id
_entity_poly.type
_entity_poly.pdbx_seq_one_letter_code
_entity_poly.pdbx_strand_id
1 'polypeptide(L)'
;MSAIFLVPFCGFIYKCGCTFLWSGAVQHCNIYQEGVPHCPWCEAGSNWVLAPLPVLVILGGQGILLYLFSKKPSATYRRLFGLGIIAFFVLGSIMGYVFKLIYDYPYFFAR
;
A
#
# COMPACT_ATOMS: atom_id res chain seq x y z
N MET A 1 -9.28 -8.69 0.43
CA MET A 1 -8.16 -9.25 1.22
C MET A 1 -6.98 -8.29 1.41
N SER A 2 -6.76 -7.31 0.52
CA SER A 2 -5.65 -6.34 0.61
C SER A 2 -5.76 -5.36 1.80
N ALA A 3 -6.98 -5.03 2.26
CA ALA A 3 -7.19 -4.08 3.36
C ALA A 3 -6.57 -4.53 4.70
N ILE A 4 -6.39 -5.84 4.93
CA ILE A 4 -5.85 -6.37 6.19
C ILE A 4 -4.41 -5.89 6.43
N PHE A 5 -3.61 -5.82 5.37
CA PHE A 5 -2.22 -5.36 5.45
C PHE A 5 -2.03 -3.95 4.91
N LEU A 6 -2.83 -3.53 3.92
CA LEU A 6 -2.70 -2.21 3.31
C LEU A 6 -3.04 -1.07 4.27
N VAL A 7 -4.06 -1.22 5.11
CA VAL A 7 -4.48 -0.17 6.07
C VAL A 7 -3.46 0.04 7.19
N PRO A 8 -2.98 -0.99 7.92
CA PRO A 8 -1.91 -0.79 8.90
C PRO A 8 -0.60 -0.37 8.24
N PHE A 9 -0.31 -0.85 7.02
CA PHE A 9 0.86 -0.39 6.26
C PHE A 9 0.76 1.10 5.89
N CYS A 10 -0.42 1.57 5.48
CA CYS A 10 -0.71 2.99 5.26
C CYS A 10 -0.44 3.82 6.53
N GLY A 11 -0.96 3.37 7.68
CA GLY A 11 -0.71 3.96 8.99
C GLY A 11 0.78 4.04 9.32
N PHE A 12 1.52 2.97 9.01
CA PHE A 12 2.95 2.89 9.24
C PHE A 12 3.75 3.83 8.32
N ILE A 13 3.41 3.93 7.03
CA ILE A 13 4.19 4.73 6.06
C ILE A 13 3.92 6.24 6.22
N TYR A 14 2.67 6.64 6.46
CA TYR A 14 2.24 8.05 6.47
C TYR A 14 1.98 8.62 7.89
N LYS A 15 2.15 7.81 8.95
CA LYS A 15 1.80 8.17 10.33
C LYS A 15 0.36 8.73 10.46
N CYS A 16 -0.54 8.25 9.62
CA CYS A 16 -1.89 8.80 9.51
C CYS A 16 -2.88 8.24 10.55
N GLY A 17 -2.45 7.34 11.43
CA GLY A 17 -3.29 6.77 12.50
C GLY A 17 -4.11 5.54 12.11
N CYS A 18 -4.14 5.17 10.82
CA CYS A 18 -4.78 3.93 10.37
C CYS A 18 -4.13 2.68 11.02
N THR A 19 -4.95 1.68 11.36
CA THR A 19 -4.48 0.49 12.10
C THR A 19 -5.11 -0.80 11.55
N PHE A 20 -4.91 -1.92 12.25
CA PHE A 20 -5.46 -3.22 11.88
C PHE A 20 -7.00 -3.23 11.91
N LEU A 21 -7.59 -4.13 11.10
CA LEU A 21 -9.06 -4.22 10.95
C LEU A 21 -9.80 -4.45 12.28
N TRP A 22 -9.24 -5.29 13.16
CA TRP A 22 -9.80 -5.60 14.47
C TRP A 22 -9.51 -4.52 15.53
N SER A 23 -8.76 -3.47 15.18
CA SER A 23 -8.39 -2.36 16.07
C SER A 23 -8.97 -1.02 15.59
N GLY A 24 -10.02 -1.05 14.76
CA GLY A 24 -10.68 0.16 14.25
C GLY A 24 -10.32 0.53 12.82
N ALA A 25 -9.40 -0.17 12.17
CA ALA A 25 -9.07 -0.02 10.74
C ALA A 25 -8.81 1.44 10.34
N VAL A 26 -9.77 2.05 9.63
CA VAL A 26 -9.71 3.42 9.15
C VAL A 26 -10.25 4.44 10.15
N GLN A 27 -10.97 4.03 11.20
CA GLN A 27 -11.66 4.92 12.15
C GLN A 27 -10.72 5.88 12.88
N HIS A 28 -9.44 5.52 12.99
CA HIS A 28 -8.40 6.35 13.61
C HIS A 28 -7.56 7.14 12.59
N CYS A 29 -7.87 7.06 11.30
CA CYS A 29 -7.13 7.78 10.27
C CYS A 29 -7.36 9.31 10.35
N ASN A 30 -6.34 10.07 9.97
CA ASN A 30 -6.37 11.54 9.88
C ASN A 30 -7.33 12.11 8.82
N ILE A 31 -7.98 11.27 8.02
CA ILE A 31 -9.03 11.73 7.08
C ILE A 31 -10.25 12.30 7.81
N TYR A 32 -10.44 11.94 9.08
CA TYR A 32 -11.52 12.45 9.92
C TYR A 32 -11.11 13.63 10.82
N GLN A 33 -9.87 14.10 10.71
CA GLN A 33 -9.35 15.21 11.51
C GLN A 33 -9.34 16.48 10.67
N GLU A 34 -9.95 17.56 11.17
CA GLU A 34 -9.97 18.85 10.49
C GLU A 34 -8.64 19.59 10.67
N GLY A 35 -8.24 20.37 9.66
CA GLY A 35 -7.06 21.24 9.73
C GLY A 35 -5.70 20.55 9.66
N VAL A 36 -5.65 19.24 9.38
CA VAL A 36 -4.42 18.48 9.15
C VAL A 36 -4.33 17.98 7.71
N PRO A 37 -3.14 17.85 7.12
CA PRO A 37 -2.98 17.22 5.81
C PRO A 37 -3.53 15.78 5.85
N HIS A 38 -4.38 15.42 4.89
CA HIS A 38 -4.94 14.07 4.81
C HIS A 38 -3.97 13.09 4.17
N CYS A 39 -4.05 11.82 4.59
CA CYS A 39 -3.22 10.76 4.02
C CYS A 39 -3.41 10.64 2.50
N PRO A 40 -2.33 10.65 1.68
CA PRO A 40 -2.43 10.63 0.23
C PRO A 40 -3.18 9.42 -0.33
N TRP A 41 -3.04 8.24 0.29
CA TRP A 41 -3.77 7.06 -0.16
C TRP A 41 -5.26 7.09 0.16
N CYS A 42 -5.64 7.70 1.29
CA CYS A 42 -7.04 7.85 1.65
C CYS A 42 -7.70 8.95 0.80
N GLU A 43 -7.00 10.06 0.60
CA GLU A 43 -7.45 11.17 -0.25
C GLU A 43 -7.54 10.76 -1.72
N ALA A 44 -6.52 10.09 -2.27
CA ALA A 44 -6.55 9.56 -3.63
C ALA A 44 -7.64 8.51 -3.86
N GLY A 45 -8.10 7.83 -2.81
CA GLY A 45 -9.25 6.93 -2.88
C GLY A 45 -10.54 7.62 -3.32
N SER A 46 -10.66 8.94 -3.10
CA SER A 46 -11.79 9.73 -3.59
C SER A 46 -11.66 10.14 -5.06
N ASN A 47 -10.45 10.09 -5.62
CA ASN A 47 -10.18 10.44 -7.01
C ASN A 47 -10.28 9.18 -7.88
N TRP A 48 -11.29 9.12 -8.76
CA TRP A 48 -11.54 7.95 -9.61
C TRP A 48 -10.38 7.58 -10.56
N VAL A 49 -9.49 8.52 -10.88
CA VAL A 49 -8.31 8.28 -11.73
C VAL A 49 -7.16 7.70 -10.91
N LEU A 50 -6.93 8.22 -9.71
CA LEU A 50 -5.79 7.82 -8.87
C LEU A 50 -6.10 6.62 -7.98
N ALA A 51 -7.35 6.42 -7.59
CA ALA A 51 -7.82 5.31 -6.76
C ALA A 51 -7.43 3.91 -7.29
N PRO A 52 -7.53 3.60 -8.60
CA PRO A 52 -7.14 2.28 -9.09
C PRO A 52 -5.62 2.08 -9.17
N LEU A 53 -4.80 3.14 -9.21
CA LEU A 53 -3.37 3.02 -9.48
C LEU A 53 -2.62 2.12 -8.47
N PRO A 54 -2.77 2.27 -7.14
CA PRO A 54 -2.12 1.37 -6.19
C PRO A 54 -2.50 -0.09 -6.40
N VAL A 55 -3.78 -0.36 -6.68
CA VAL A 55 -4.27 -1.72 -6.89
C VAL A 55 -3.66 -2.32 -8.16
N LEU A 56 -3.64 -1.57 -9.26
CA LEU A 56 -3.07 -2.00 -10.53
C LEU A 56 -1.56 -2.25 -10.43
N VAL A 57 -0.83 -1.34 -9.78
CA VAL A 57 0.63 -1.47 -9.62
C VAL A 57 0.98 -2.64 -8.71
N ILE A 58 0.31 -2.77 -7.56
CA ILE A 58 0.61 -3.83 -6.60
C ILE A 58 0.17 -5.19 -7.16
N LEU A 59 -1.10 -5.37 -7.53
CA LEU A 59 -1.59 -6.67 -7.99
C LEU A 59 -1.07 -7.04 -9.37
N GLY A 60 -0.99 -6.07 -10.30
CA GLY A 60 -0.43 -6.29 -11.62
C GLY A 60 1.06 -6.63 -11.56
N GLY A 61 1.83 -5.85 -10.79
CA GLY A 61 3.26 -6.11 -10.57
C GLY A 61 3.51 -7.46 -9.87
N GLN A 62 2.74 -7.79 -8.83
CA GLN A 62 2.80 -9.10 -8.19
C GLN A 62 2.46 -10.24 -9.16
N GLY A 63 1.39 -10.11 -9.93
CA GLY A 63 0.97 -11.10 -10.90
C GLY A 63 2.03 -11.36 -11.97
N ILE A 64 2.63 -10.29 -12.50
CA ILE A 64 3.73 -10.37 -13.48
C ILE A 64 4.95 -11.06 -12.86
N LEU A 65 5.38 -10.64 -11.65
CA LEU A 65 6.53 -11.24 -10.97
C LEU A 65 6.30 -12.73 -10.68
N LEU A 66 5.13 -13.09 -10.17
CA LEU A 66 4.78 -14.48 -9.90
C LEU A 66 4.71 -15.31 -11.20
N TYR A 67 4.13 -14.77 -12.27
CA TYR A 67 4.09 -15.43 -13.58
C TYR A 67 5.50 -15.70 -14.10
N LEU A 68 6.37 -14.69 -14.13
CA LEU A 68 7.75 -14.81 -14.63
C LEU A 68 8.57 -15.79 -13.79
N PHE A 69 8.42 -15.78 -12.46
CA PHE A 69 9.15 -16.68 -11.58
C PHE A 69 8.58 -18.09 -11.54
N SER A 70 7.29 -18.29 -11.83
CA SER A 70 6.66 -19.62 -11.92
C SER A 70 7.22 -20.47 -13.06
N LYS A 71 7.78 -19.83 -14.10
CA LYS A 71 8.41 -20.50 -15.25
C LYS A 71 9.81 -21.05 -14.96
N LYS A 72 10.41 -20.69 -13.81
CA LYS A 72 11.77 -21.14 -13.45
C LYS A 72 11.71 -22.55 -12.85
N PRO A 73 12.68 -23.44 -13.14
CA PRO A 73 12.73 -24.80 -12.59
C PRO A 73 12.89 -24.80 -11.06
N SER A 74 13.38 -23.70 -10.49
CA SER A 74 13.53 -23.48 -9.06
C SER A 74 12.26 -22.97 -8.35
N ALA A 75 11.12 -22.94 -9.05
CA ALA A 75 9.86 -22.41 -8.57
C ALA A 75 9.19 -23.37 -7.61
N THR A 76 9.42 -23.15 -6.31
CA THR A 76 8.69 -23.82 -5.23
C THR A 76 7.59 -22.89 -4.72
N TYR A 77 6.44 -23.44 -4.30
CA TYR A 77 5.34 -22.67 -3.71
C TYR A 77 5.80 -21.75 -2.56
N ARG A 78 6.74 -22.21 -1.71
CA ARG A 78 7.33 -21.40 -0.63
C ARG A 78 8.05 -20.16 -1.14
N ARG A 79 8.80 -20.28 -2.25
CA ARG A 79 9.55 -19.19 -2.86
C ARG A 79 8.62 -18.20 -3.55
N LEU A 80 7.59 -18.69 -4.26
CA LEU A 80 6.58 -17.84 -4.89
C LEU A 80 5.76 -17.08 -3.84
N PHE A 81 5.38 -17.73 -2.75
CA PHE A 81 4.68 -17.07 -1.64
C PHE A 81 5.53 -15.96 -1.00
N GLY A 82 6.80 -16.26 -0.68
CA GLY A 82 7.74 -15.26 -0.16
C GLY A 82 7.94 -14.10 -1.12
N LEU A 83 8.09 -14.37 -2.42
CA LEU A 83 8.20 -13.34 -3.45
C LEU A 83 6.95 -12.46 -3.51
N GLY A 84 5.76 -13.04 -3.41
CA GLY A 84 4.51 -12.30 -3.38
C GLY A 84 4.42 -11.32 -2.21
N ILE A 85 4.80 -11.75 -1.00
CA ILE A 85 4.84 -10.89 0.19
C ILE A 85 5.84 -9.74 0.02
N ILE A 86 7.06 -10.05 -0.43
CA ILE A 86 8.09 -9.02 -0.65
C ILE A 86 7.63 -8.03 -1.71
N ALA A 87 7.10 -8.51 -2.82
CA ALA A 87 6.58 -7.68 -3.90
C ALA A 87 5.44 -6.76 -3.42
N PHE A 88 4.55 -7.23 -2.53
CA PHE A 88 3.50 -6.39 -1.94
C PHE A 88 4.09 -5.16 -1.24
N PHE A 89 5.03 -5.37 -0.30
CA PHE A 89 5.61 -4.29 0.48
C PHE A 89 6.50 -3.37 -0.36
N VAL A 90 7.25 -3.91 -1.32
CA VAL A 90 8.10 -3.13 -2.21
C VAL A 90 7.26 -2.26 -3.15
N LEU A 91 6.33 -2.87 -3.90
CA LEU A 91 5.46 -2.12 -4.83
C LEU A 91 4.55 -1.15 -4.08
N GLY A 92 4.04 -1.56 -2.92
CA GLY A 92 3.28 -0.69 -2.02
C GLY A 92 4.10 0.51 -1.54
N SER A 93 5.35 0.30 -1.10
CA SER A 93 6.23 1.41 -0.69
C SER A 93 6.54 2.36 -1.84
N ILE A 94 6.85 1.83 -3.03
CA ILE A 94 7.13 2.65 -4.22
C ILE A 94 5.92 3.52 -4.56
N MET A 95 4.73 2.91 -4.61
CA MET A 95 3.52 3.66 -4.91
C MET A 95 3.22 4.69 -3.81
N GLY A 96 3.42 4.32 -2.55
CA GLY A 96 3.28 5.25 -1.41
C GLY A 96 4.19 6.46 -1.54
N TYR A 97 5.44 6.25 -1.93
CA TYR A 97 6.40 7.33 -2.12
C TYR A 97 5.99 8.26 -3.27
N VAL A 98 5.50 7.69 -4.39
CA VAL A 98 4.97 8.48 -5.51
C VAL A 98 3.80 9.36 -5.05
N PHE A 99 2.86 8.81 -4.30
CA PHE A 99 1.74 9.59 -3.75
C PHE A 99 2.18 10.66 -2.76
N LYS A 100 3.19 10.37 -1.93
CA LYS A 100 3.80 11.39 -1.06
C LYS A 100 4.31 12.59 -1.85
N LEU A 101 4.97 12.35 -3.00
CA LEU A 101 5.46 13.43 -3.86
C LEU A 101 4.34 14.19 -4.57
N ILE A 102 3.29 13.51 -5.02
CA ILE A 102 2.15 14.14 -5.71
C ILE A 102 1.36 15.06 -4.76
N TYR A 103 1.14 14.62 -3.53
CA TYR A 103 0.33 15.32 -2.53
C TYR A 103 1.16 16.18 -1.56
N ASP A 104 2.47 16.31 -1.81
CA ASP A 104 3.44 17.01 -0.95
C ASP A 104 3.29 16.68 0.55
N TYR A 105 3.10 15.38 0.83
CA TYR A 105 2.75 14.95 2.18
C TYR A 105 3.99 14.87 3.08
N PRO A 106 3.93 15.37 4.33
CA PRO A 106 5.13 15.57 5.15
C PRO A 106 5.77 14.28 5.64
N TYR A 107 5.03 13.18 5.76
CA TYR A 107 5.51 11.95 6.38
C TYR A 107 5.69 10.81 5.37
N PHE A 108 6.85 10.17 5.37
CA PHE A 108 7.08 8.89 4.69
C PHE A 108 8.19 8.13 5.40
N PHE A 109 7.85 7.05 6.10
CA PHE A 109 8.78 6.22 6.88
C PHE A 109 9.86 6.97 7.68
N ALA A 110 9.51 7.31 8.93
CA ALA A 110 10.41 7.73 10.00
C ALA A 110 11.17 9.07 9.85
N ARG A 111 10.70 9.99 9.01
CA ARG A 111 10.67 11.43 9.36
C ARG A 111 9.34 12.00 8.90
#